data_AF-A0AAN0NCI0-F1
#
_entry.id   AF-A0AAN0NCI0-F1
#
_cell.length_a   1.000
_cell.length_b   1.000
_cell.length_c   1.000
_cell.angle_alpha   90.00
_cell.angle_beta   90.00
_cell.angle_gamma   90.00
#
_symmetry.space_group_name_H-M   'P 1'
#
loop_
_entity.id
_entity.type
_entity.pdbx_description
1 polymer ?
#
loop_
_entity_poly.entity_id
_entity_poly.type
_entity_poly.pdbx_seq_one_letter_code
_entity_poly.pdbx_strand_id
1 'polypeptide(L)'
;MKLGDRLANCRKEKGLTQEYVAQEMEVTRQTVSNWETGHVAPSLDKLHALALLYQTSLYDLIEGDTRDCQESKCCITMDWKTS
;
A
#
# COMPACT_ATOMS: atom_id res chain seq x y z
N MET A 1 4.78 -2.47 11.84
CA MET A 1 3.40 -1.99 11.70
C MET A 1 2.80 -2.77 10.55
N LYS A 2 1.67 -3.45 10.72
CA LYS A 2 1.12 -4.30 9.66
C LYS A 2 0.50 -3.42 8.56
N LEU A 3 0.39 -3.96 7.34
CA LEU A 3 -0.25 -3.29 6.21
C LEU A 3 -1.64 -2.72 6.57
N GLY A 4 -2.46 -3.51 7.29
CA GLY A 4 -3.80 -3.11 7.72
C GLY A 4 -3.81 -1.88 8.62
N ASP A 5 -2.87 -1.78 9.56
CA ASP A 5 -2.74 -0.62 10.45
C ASP A 5 -2.40 0.66 9.66
N ARG A 6 -1.56 0.52 8.63
CA ARG A 6 -1.17 1.63 7.74
C ARG A 6 -2.36 2.12 6.92
N LEU A 7 -3.11 1.19 6.33
CA LEU A 7 -4.33 1.51 5.59
C LEU A 7 -5.32 2.29 6.47
N ALA A 8 -5.55 1.80 7.69
CA ALA A 8 -6.44 2.48 8.63
C ALA A 8 -5.92 3.88 9.03
N ASN A 9 -4.61 4.04 9.18
CA ASN A 9 -4.01 5.34 9.49
C ASN A 9 -4.11 6.32 8.31
N CYS A 10 -3.71 5.92 7.09
CA CYS A 10 -3.84 6.76 5.90
C CYS A 10 -5.28 7.19 5.68
N ARG A 11 -6.24 6.28 5.89
CA ARG A 11 -7.67 6.60 5.84
C ARG A 11 -8.05 7.68 6.86
N LYS A 12 -7.60 7.53 8.11
CA LYS A 12 -7.88 8.50 9.20
C LYS A 12 -7.21 9.86 8.94
N GLU A 13 -5.98 9.88 8.43
CA GLU A 13 -5.26 11.10 8.07
C GLU A 13 -5.99 11.90 6.98
N LYS A 14 -6.61 11.20 6.03
CA LYS A 14 -7.46 11.80 4.99
C LYS A 14 -8.89 12.07 5.46
N GLY A 15 -9.26 11.70 6.70
CA GLY A 15 -10.61 11.88 7.23
C GLY A 15 -11.69 11.06 6.51
N LEU A 16 -11.31 9.96 5.84
CA LEU A 16 -12.22 9.16 5.03
C LEU A 16 -12.93 8.09 5.87
N THR A 17 -14.16 7.74 5.50
CA THR A 17 -14.90 6.62 6.10
C THR A 17 -14.58 5.31 5.39
N GLN A 18 -14.81 4.17 6.06
CA GLN A 18 -14.66 2.87 5.42
C GLN A 18 -15.66 2.68 4.28
N GLU A 19 -16.89 3.18 4.43
CA GLU A 19 -17.88 3.23 3.35
C GLU A 19 -17.37 3.99 2.11
N TYR A 20 -16.78 5.17 2.30
CA TYR A 20 -16.28 5.97 1.17
C TYR A 20 -15.16 5.23 0.41
N VAL A 21 -14.19 4.68 1.13
CA VAL A 21 -13.12 3.88 0.52
C VAL A 21 -13.69 2.66 -0.19
N ALA A 22 -14.71 2.02 0.38
CA ALA A 22 -15.35 0.87 -0.24
C ALA A 22 -16.05 1.23 -1.56
N GLN A 23 -16.71 2.38 -1.61
CA GLN A 23 -17.35 2.90 -2.83
C GLN A 23 -16.31 3.20 -3.91
N GLU A 24 -15.26 3.96 -3.60
CA GLU A 24 -14.19 4.31 -4.56
C GLU A 24 -13.44 3.07 -5.08
N MET A 25 -13.31 2.05 -4.23
CA MET A 25 -12.62 0.81 -4.57
C MET A 25 -13.54 -0.24 -5.19
N GLU A 26 -14.84 0.05 -5.37
CA GLU A 26 -15.87 -0.88 -5.84
C GLU A 26 -15.88 -2.21 -5.06
N VAL A 27 -15.71 -2.14 -3.75
CA VAL A 27 -15.73 -3.29 -2.84
C VAL A 27 -16.77 -3.08 -1.74
N THR A 28 -17.01 -4.11 -0.94
CA THR A 28 -17.85 -3.96 0.24
C THR A 28 -17.08 -3.29 1.37
N ARG A 29 -17.79 -2.57 2.25
CA ARG A 29 -17.23 -2.03 3.50
C ARG A 29 -16.54 -3.12 4.34
N GLN A 30 -17.09 -4.33 4.33
CA GLN A 30 -16.52 -5.47 5.05
C GLN A 30 -15.17 -5.88 4.47
N THR A 31 -15.00 -5.80 3.15
CA THR A 31 -13.69 -6.00 2.48
C THR A 31 -12.66 -5.00 3.00
N VAL A 32 -13.00 -3.70 3.07
CA VAL A 32 -12.11 -2.66 3.62
C VAL A 32 -11.76 -2.94 5.08
N SER A 33 -12.75 -3.33 5.90
CA SER A 33 -12.50 -3.73 7.30
C SER A 33 -11.57 -4.94 7.40
N ASN A 34 -11.69 -5.92 6.51
CA ASN A 34 -10.83 -7.10 6.47
C ASN A 34 -9.38 -6.74 6.06
N TRP A 35 -9.21 -5.74 5.20
CA TRP A 35 -7.89 -5.21 4.85
C TRP A 35 -7.25 -4.49 6.04
N GLU A 36 -7.99 -3.61 6.72
CA GLU A 36 -7.50 -2.85 7.87
C GLU A 36 -7.15 -3.74 9.07
N THR A 37 -7.87 -4.85 9.26
CA THR A 37 -7.60 -5.83 10.33
C THR A 37 -6.55 -6.88 9.95
N GLY A 38 -6.11 -6.92 8.69
CA GLY A 38 -5.14 -7.89 8.18
C GLY A 38 -5.69 -9.31 8.02
N HIS A 39 -7.02 -9.49 8.03
CA HIS A 39 -7.66 -10.78 7.74
C HIS A 39 -7.51 -11.17 6.27
N VAL A 40 -7.53 -10.18 5.36
CA VAL A 40 -7.39 -10.37 3.91
C VAL A 40 -6.42 -9.31 3.40
N ALA A 41 -5.50 -9.70 2.51
CA ALA A 41 -4.67 -8.74 1.80
C ALA A 41 -5.38 -8.23 0.53
N PRO A 42 -5.38 -6.92 0.25
CA PRO A 42 -5.80 -6.40 -1.05
C PRO A 42 -4.91 -6.92 -2.18
N SER A 43 -5.46 -7.05 -3.39
CA SER A 43 -4.67 -7.35 -4.58
C SER A 43 -3.77 -6.17 -4.95
N LEU A 44 -2.74 -6.42 -5.77
CA LEU A 44 -1.80 -5.37 -6.20
C LEU A 44 -2.52 -4.19 -6.87
N ASP A 45 -3.55 -4.46 -7.69
CA ASP A 45 -4.34 -3.40 -8.34
C ASP A 45 -5.09 -2.54 -7.30
N LYS A 46 -5.67 -3.18 -6.28
CA LYS A 46 -6.37 -2.47 -5.20
C LYS A 46 -5.40 -1.72 -4.31
N LEU A 47 -4.20 -2.25 -4.06
CA LEU A 47 -3.14 -1.53 -3.36
C LEU A 47 -2.71 -0.27 -4.12
N HIS A 48 -2.54 -0.38 -5.44
CA HIS A 48 -2.18 0.76 -6.27
C HIS A 48 -3.27 1.84 -6.26
N ALA A 49 -4.55 1.43 -6.41
CA ALA A 49 -5.67 2.36 -6.32
C ALA A 49 -5.83 2.99 -4.92
N LEU A 50 -5.57 2.24 -3.83
CA LEU A 50 -5.53 2.80 -2.47
C LEU A 50 -4.39 3.81 -2.30
N ALA A 51 -3.22 3.54 -2.86
CA ALA A 51 -2.09 4.47 -2.83
C ALA A 51 -2.45 5.80 -3.53
N LEU A 52 -3.13 5.73 -4.68
CA LEU A 52 -3.64 6.90 -5.39
C LEU A 52 -4.71 7.64 -4.56
N LEU A 53 -5.66 6.92 -3.96
CA LEU A 53 -6.74 7.50 -3.14
C LEU A 53 -6.19 8.22 -1.90
N TYR A 54 -5.19 7.64 -1.25
CA TYR A 54 -4.54 8.22 -0.07
C TYR A 54 -3.42 9.19 -0.43
N GLN A 55 -3.14 9.41 -1.72
CA GLN A 55 -2.05 10.26 -2.21
C GLN A 55 -0.71 9.90 -1.54
N THR A 56 -0.43 8.62 -1.45
CA THR A 56 0.79 8.06 -0.85
C THR A 56 1.49 7.14 -1.85
N SER A 57 2.76 6.82 -1.61
CA SER A 57 3.48 5.90 -2.47
C SER A 57 3.07 4.46 -2.19
N LEU A 58 2.98 3.62 -3.22
CA LEU A 58 2.74 2.18 -3.04
C LEU A 58 3.81 1.55 -2.13
N TYR A 59 5.07 1.98 -2.26
CA TYR A 59 6.17 1.62 -1.36
C TYR A 59 5.89 2.06 0.08
N ASP A 60 5.45 3.30 0.30
CA ASP A 60 5.03 3.79 1.62
C ASP A 60 3.83 3.04 2.19
N LEU A 61 3.09 2.27 1.39
CA LEU A 61 1.99 1.44 1.87
C LEU A 61 2.47 0.01 2.20
N ILE A 62 3.43 -0.53 1.42
CA ILE A 62 3.94 -1.91 1.52
C ILE A 62 5.19 -2.06 2.42
N GLU A 63 6.13 -1.11 2.41
CA GLU A 63 7.46 -1.22 3.05
C GLU A 63 7.48 -1.44 4.57
N GLY A 64 6.34 -1.25 5.25
CA GLY A 64 6.17 -1.55 6.66
C GLY A 64 6.13 -3.05 6.97
N ASP A 65 5.94 -3.87 5.94
CA ASP A 65 5.96 -5.34 5.99
C ASP A 65 7.32 -5.92 5.51
N THR A 66 8.08 -5.16 4.72
CA THR A 66 9.37 -5.60 4.16
C THR A 66 10.54 -5.03 4.95
N ARG A 67 10.72 -5.52 6.18
CA ARG A 67 12.05 -5.55 6.82
C ARG A 67 12.49 -6.95 7.22
N ASP A 68 12.00 -7.95 6.49
CA ASP A 68 12.58 -9.29 6.43
C ASP A 68 12.78 -9.72 4.97
N CYS A 69 13.67 -9.03 4.25
CA CYS A 69 14.63 -9.64 3.30
C CYS A 69 15.48 -8.54 2.64
N GLN A 70 16.69 -8.37 3.17
CA GLN A 70 17.92 -7.81 2.60
C GLN A 70 17.81 -6.71 1.52
N GLU A 71 18.42 -5.56 1.84
CA GLU A 71 18.98 -4.62 0.86
C GLU A 71 19.86 -5.37 -0.14
N SER A 72 19.24 -5.89 -1.21
CA SER A 72 19.94 -6.20 -2.43
C SER A 72 20.20 -4.88 -3.12
N LYS A 73 21.33 -4.30 -2.73
CA LYS A 73 22.09 -3.31 -3.47
C LYS A 73 22.15 -3.77 -4.93
N CYS A 74 21.17 -3.36 -5.73
CA CYS A 74 21.24 -3.57 -7.16
C CYS A 74 22.33 -2.64 -7.67
N CYS A 75 23.55 -3.16 -7.71
CA CYS A 75 24.64 -2.63 -8.48
C CYS A 75 24.27 -2.71 -9.97
N ILE A 76 23.49 -1.75 -10.43
CA ILE A 76 23.65 -1.26 -11.80
C ILE A 76 24.57 -0.05 -11.68
N THR A 77 25.87 -0.33 -11.63
CA THR A 77 26.84 0.66 -12.07
C THR A 77 26.51 0.95 -13.53
N MET A 78 26.18 2.20 -13.84
CA MET A 78 26.16 2.65 -15.22
C MET A 78 27.59 2.62 -15.76
N ASP A 79 27.98 1.51 -16.37
CA ASP A 79 29.14 1.44 -17.25
C ASP A 79 28.70 1.85 -18.67
N TRP A 80 28.39 3.14 -18.86
CA TRP A 80 28.26 3.71 -20.19
C TRP A 80 29.68 3.89 -20.76
N LYS A 81 30.25 2.81 -21.29
CA LYS A 81 31.51 2.90 -22.02
C LYS A 81 31.30 3.80 -23.24
N THR A 82 31.92 4.97 -23.19
CA THR A 82 32.33 5.77 -24.34
C THR A 82 32.99 4.87 -25.36
N SER A 83 32.43 4.83 -26.57
CA SER A 83 33.17 4.50 -27.79
C SER A 83 32.55 5.19 -28.98
#